data_AF-A0A178K490-F1
#
_entry.id   AF-A0A178K490-F1
#
_cell.length_a   1.000
_cell.length_b   1.000
_cell.length_c   1.000
_cell.angle_alpha   90.00
_cell.angle_beta   90.00
_cell.angle_gamma   90.00
#
_symmetry.space_group_name_H-M   'P 1'
#
loop_
_entity.id
_entity.type
_entity.pdbx_description
1 polymer ?
#
loop_
_entity_poly.entity_id
_entity_poly.type
_entity_poly.pdbx_seq_one_letter_code
_entity_poly.pdbx_strand_id
1 'polypeptide(L)' 'MTFAENIKQTRQRLFYSQEVFAKELNVNLTTVSRWETGKSKPNMSTMRQIKEFCTKYNADYEPLESSWLAFEQEE' A
#
# COMPACT_ATOMS: atom_id res chain seq x y z
N MET A 1 -11.92 1.06 -7.69
CA MET A 1 -10.80 0.20 -7.25
C MET A 1 -10.52 0.56 -5.80
N THR A 2 -10.51 -0.42 -4.91
CA THR A 2 -10.29 -0.24 -3.47
C THR A 2 -8.81 0.04 -3.18
N PHE A 3 -8.51 0.58 -2.00
CA PHE A 3 -7.12 0.73 -1.54
C PHE A 3 -6.35 -0.61 -1.60
N ALA A 4 -7.00 -1.70 -1.18
CA ALA A 4 -6.43 -3.05 -1.18
C ALA A 4 -6.02 -3.51 -2.59
N GLU A 5 -6.85 -3.23 -3.59
CA GLU A 5 -6.54 -3.55 -4.99
C GLU A 5 -5.40 -2.67 -5.52
N ASN A 6 -5.43 -1.37 -5.24
CA ASN A 6 -4.41 -0.43 -5.70
C ASN A 6 -3.03 -0.80 -5.14
N ILE A 7 -2.91 -1.04 -3.83
CA ILE A 7 -1.61 -1.36 -3.20
C ILE A 7 -1.05 -2.69 -3.69
N LYS A 8 -1.92 -3.69 -3.88
CA LYS A 8 -1.55 -4.98 -4.46
C LYS A 8 -1.07 -4.82 -5.90
N GLN A 9 -1.77 -4.05 -6.73
CA GLN A 9 -1.36 -3.79 -8.11
C GLN A 9 -0.03 -3.05 -8.19
N THR A 10 0.17 -2.00 -7.39
CA THR A 10 1.44 -1.26 -7.34
C THR A 10 2.60 -2.20 -7.01
N ARG A 11 2.46 -3.04 -5.98
CA ARG A 11 3.47 -4.04 -5.63
C ARG A 11 3.75 -5.02 -6.76
N GLN A 12 2.71 -5.57 -7.38
CA GLN A 12 2.84 -6.57 -8.45
C GLN A 12 3.46 -5.98 -9.72
N ARG A 13 3.13 -4.74 -10.09
CA ARG A 13 3.72 -4.04 -11.25
C ARG A 13 5.22 -3.81 -11.08
N LEU A 14 5.69 -3.68 -9.86
CA LEU A 14 7.11 -3.55 -9.53
C LEU A 14 7.81 -4.91 -9.32
N PHE A 15 7.09 -6.04 -9.46
CA PHE A 15 7.59 -7.40 -9.25
C PHE A 15 8.06 -7.70 -7.82
N TYR A 16 7.47 -7.06 -6.81
CA TYR A 16 7.79 -7.32 -5.40
C TYR A 16 6.90 -8.43 -4.82
N SER A 17 7.48 -9.33 -4.02
CA SER A 17 6.67 -10.18 -3.13
C SER A 17 6.15 -9.35 -1.94
N GLN A 18 5.12 -9.84 -1.24
CA GLN A 18 4.64 -9.15 -0.03
C GLN A 18 5.75 -9.00 1.02
N GLU A 19 6.68 -9.97 1.10
CA GLU A 19 7.80 -9.92 2.04
C GLU A 19 8.84 -8.86 1.67
N VAL A 20 9.24 -8.78 0.39
CA VAL A 20 10.18 -7.76 -0.06
C VAL A 20 9.56 -6.38 0.07
N PHE A 21 8.27 -6.23 -0.26
CA PHE A 21 7.57 -4.96 -0.12
C PHE A 21 7.45 -4.52 1.35
N ALA A 22 7.16 -5.45 2.27
CA ALA A 22 7.14 -5.16 3.69
C ALA A 22 8.52 -4.69 4.21
N LYS A 23 9.61 -5.31 3.73
CA LYS A 23 10.99 -4.91 4.07
C LYS A 23 11.31 -3.50 3.56
N GLU A 24 10.96 -3.16 2.31
CA GLU A 24 11.17 -1.82 1.77
C GLU A 24 10.40 -0.74 2.55
N LEU A 25 9.19 -1.06 3.02
CA LEU A 25 8.37 -0.14 3.82
C LEU A 25 8.68 -0.20 5.32
N ASN A 26 9.63 -1.03 5.76
CA ASN A 26 9.94 -1.25 7.18
C ASN A 26 8.70 -1.61 8.02
N VAL A 27 7.84 -2.51 7.50
CA VAL A 27 6.65 -3.04 8.18
C VAL A 27 6.69 -4.56 8.22
N ASN A 28 5.77 -5.16 9.01
CA ASN A 28 5.61 -6.61 9.03
C ASN A 28 4.87 -7.10 7.77
N LEU A 29 5.23 -8.29 7.26
CA LEU A 29 4.50 -9.00 6.19
C LEU A 29 2.99 -9.08 6.44
N THR A 30 2.59 -9.36 7.68
CA THR A 30 1.19 -9.45 8.09
C THR A 30 0.45 -8.11 7.93
N THR A 31 1.15 -6.98 8.08
CA THR A 31 0.61 -5.64 7.85
C THR A 31 0.27 -5.44 6.38
N VAL A 32 1.18 -5.78 5.47
CA VAL A 32 0.95 -5.73 4.01
C VAL A 32 -0.20 -6.66 3.61
N SER A 33 -0.23 -7.88 4.14
CA SER A 33 -1.31 -8.84 3.88
C SER A 33 -2.68 -8.29 4.30
N ARG A 34 -2.77 -7.61 5.45
CA ARG A 34 -4.02 -6.97 5.91
C ARG A 34 -4.46 -5.83 5.00
N TRP A 35 -3.53 -5.02 4.49
CA TRP A 35 -3.85 -3.97 3.52
C TRP A 35 -4.37 -4.54 2.21
N GLU A 36 -3.70 -5.55 1.65
CA GLU A 36 -4.10 -6.20 0.39
C GLU A 36 -5.38 -7.02 0.48
N THR A 37 -5.84 -7.31 1.70
CA THR A 37 -7.12 -7.98 1.97
C THR A 37 -8.21 -7.02 2.46
N GLY A 38 -7.94 -5.71 2.52
CA GLY A 38 -8.89 -4.70 2.98
C GLY A 38 -9.18 -4.72 4.48
N LYS A 39 -8.49 -5.56 5.26
CA LYS A 39 -8.69 -5.69 6.72
C LYS A 39 -8.17 -4.50 7.52
N SER A 40 -7.28 -3.70 6.93
CA SER A 40 -6.79 -2.46 7.52
C SER A 40 -6.25 -1.52 6.45
N LYS A 41 -5.96 -0.28 6.84
CA LYS A 41 -5.22 0.68 6.01
C LYS A 41 -3.91 1.11 6.70
N PRO A 42 -2.91 1.60 5.95
CA PRO A 42 -1.72 2.20 6.53
C PRO A 42 -2.08 3.47 7.33
N ASN A 43 -1.27 3.78 8.34
CA ASN A 43 -1.36 5.06 9.04
C ASN A 43 -0.61 6.17 8.26
N MET A 44 -0.67 7.41 8.74
CA MET A 44 0.00 8.57 8.11
C MET A 44 1.51 8.37 7.91
N SER A 45 2.21 7.80 8.89
CA SER A 45 3.66 7.55 8.79
C SER A 45 3.98 6.54 7.69
N THR A 46 3.18 5.48 7.62
CA THR A 46 3.37 4.43 6.61
C THR A 46 2.91 4.88 5.22
N MET A 47 1.89 5.74 5.11
CA MET A 47 1.54 6.38 3.85
C MET A 47 2.67 7.25 3.30
N ARG A 48 3.40 7.95 4.16
CA ARG A 48 4.61 8.68 3.76
C ARG A 48 5.65 7.75 3.16
N GLN A 49 5.92 6.61 3.79
CA GLN A 49 6.84 5.59 3.28
C GLN A 49 6.37 5.02 1.94
N ILE A 50 5.06 4.78 1.78
CA ILE A 50 4.47 4.33 0.50
C ILE A 50 4.66 5.39 -0.59
N LYS A 51 4.47 6.68 -0.28
CA LYS A 51 4.71 7.79 -1.22
C LYS A 51 6.17 7.86 -1.66
N GLU A 52 7.10 7.73 -0.71
CA GLU A 52 8.55 7.70 -0.99
C GLU A 52 8.92 6.49 -1.84
N PHE A 53 8.37 5.31 -1.53
CA PHE A 53 8.54 4.09 -2.33
C PHE A 53 8.02 4.29 -3.76
N CYS A 54 6.79 4.80 -3.93
CA CYS A 54 6.23 5.05 -5.26
C CYS A 54 7.08 6.04 -6.06
N THR A 55 7.59 7.09 -5.41
CA THR A 55 8.49 8.08 -6.04
C THR A 55 9.81 7.43 -6.46
N LYS A 56 10.42 6.61 -5.60
CA LYS A 56 11.68 5.89 -5.85
C LYS A 56 11.60 4.95 -7.05
N TYR A 57 10.47 4.27 -7.22
CA TYR A 57 10.27 3.28 -8.28
C TYR A 57 9.39 3.76 -9.44
N ASN A 58 9.11 5.06 -9.50
CA ASN A 58 8.26 5.70 -10.53
C ASN A 58 6.90 4.99 -10.71
N ALA A 59 6.30 4.60 -9.57
CA ALA A 59 4.98 3.99 -9.52
C ALA A 59 3.90 5.05 -9.29
N ASP A 60 2.70 4.77 -9.81
CA ASP A 60 1.57 5.68 -9.68
C ASP A 60 1.05 5.70 -8.23
N TYR A 61 1.10 6.89 -7.62
CA TYR A 61 0.68 7.13 -6.24
C TYR A 61 -0.72 7.74 -6.14
N GLU A 62 -1.22 8.39 -7.19
CA GLU A 62 -2.51 9.09 -7.18
C GLU A 62 -3.69 8.17 -6.85
N PRO A 63 -3.83 6.97 -7.45
CA PRO A 63 -4.89 6.03 -7.09
C PRO A 63 -4.78 5.54 -5.64
N LEU A 64 -3.56 5.40 -5.11
CA LEU A 64 -3.32 4.97 -3.73
C LEU A 64 -3.76 6.05 -2.74
N GLU A 65 -3.38 7.30 -2.98
CA GLU A 65 -3.76 8.44 -2.13
C GLU A 65 -5.27 8.65 -2.12
N SER A 66 -5.88 8.71 -3.31
CA SER A 66 -7.33 8.91 -3.46
C SER A 66 -8.13 7.80 -2.76
N SER A 67 -7.75 6.54 -2.96
CA SER A 67 -8.44 5.40 -2.34
C SER A 67 -8.15 5.25 -0.84
N TRP A 68 -7.01 5.75 -0.35
CA TRP A 68 -6.69 5.77 1.08
C TRP A 68 -7.48 6.85 1.83
N LEU A 69 -7.67 8.02 1.21
CA LEU A 69 -8.49 9.11 1.73
C LEU A 69 -9.98 8.75 1.74
N ALA A 70 -10.45 8.08 0.68
CA ALA A 70 -11.82 7.58 0.56
C ALA A 70 -12.08 6.27 1.33
N PHE A 71 -11.11 5.77 2.10
CA PHE A 71 -11.28 4.55 2.88
C PHE A 71 -12.22 4.81 4.07
N GLU A 72 -13.50 4.49 3.87
CA GLU A 72 -14.48 4.36 4.94
C GLU A 72 -14.38 2.95 5.52
N GLN A 73 -14.22 2.85 6.84
CA GLN A 73 -14.37 1.56 7.52
C GLN A 73 -15.87 1.24 7.52
N GLU A 74 -16.28 0.20 6.79
CA GLU A 74 -17.56 -0.44 7.10
C GLU A 74 -17.41 -1.03 8.52
N GLU A 75 -18.18 -0.49 9.47
CA GLU A 75 -18.29 -1.00 10.85
C GLU A 75 -18.87 -2.42 10.90
#